data_AF-A0A6P0C8N4-F1
#
_entry.id   AF-A0A6P0C8N4-F1
#
_cell.length_a   1.000
_cell.length_b   1.000
_cell.length_c   1.000
_cell.angle_alpha   90.00
_cell.angle_beta   90.00
_cell.angle_gamma   90.00
#
_symmetry.space_group_name_H-M   'P 1'
#
loop_
_entity.id
_entity.type
_entity.pdbx_description
1 polymer ?
#
loop_
_entity_poly.entity_id
_entity_poly.type
_entity_poly.pdbx_seq_one_letter_code
_entity_poly.pdbx_strand_id
1 'polypeptide(L)'
;MRNKVDFTLPPDVLFLNPWRDPGLRLLLEPEFVWRPMPKARITGFAASEHDEINQRIKGLIRSAVQTRTFSKAIEYNSVPVVLDKASFRKSYVQARDRLVLTGAAGNRLINRFRWENEDTLADVDQRLADYFANCSAGNEGKEIPLYAGLLDPSVPFAIECRNTFNYYHFITESLCQLTVLDGLGFEGDIYFHFPNQEERQRPFAQAYAEALFPEFEGRVFFERVPKDYNSVLSTYDLIGGHYQAPPSVIAGMNRFAPDAIKNHGGVQALGARSALSMNVVNSALLALRARALKAIEGRDFSHLPKKFFVGRDTRLSRVRHMDGEDKLFEHLEMFGFEYVVFESLSPLEQIAIMANAEMMVSYHGAGFTNMLFAGPQTYVIEIGTVQTARHRWGDFWPLAHASQCKYVNFFCDLKSENPLIEPDFQSEGLIPVSMSDKAIGQIMAFVVSLLGQYPELKSPAVVSELAKELLEVGGAEQAIGLLDKHKDMAAQNAELCLLKADCHKDLDEPKSELVALDMAHKADPTRWQTLVRIIWCANRCERPQVIRWALSRLKTDFPQRHDAFVSNHEWVRYVA
;
A
#
# COMPACT_ATOMS: atom_id res chain seq x y z
N MET A 1 -21.37 -32.67 -4.88
CA MET A 1 -20.01 -32.94 -5.40
C MET A 1 -19.47 -31.85 -6.32
N ARG A 2 -20.27 -31.16 -7.16
CA ARG A 2 -19.80 -30.15 -8.15
C ARG A 2 -19.04 -28.91 -7.63
N ASN A 3 -19.09 -28.60 -6.33
CA ASN A 3 -18.47 -27.40 -5.73
C ASN A 3 -17.09 -27.62 -5.06
N LYS A 4 -16.56 -28.85 -5.07
CA LYS A 4 -15.28 -29.16 -4.39
C LYS A 4 -14.13 -29.14 -5.40
N VAL A 5 -13.11 -28.36 -5.08
CA VAL A 5 -11.78 -28.44 -5.68
C VAL A 5 -10.97 -29.40 -4.82
N ASP A 6 -10.29 -30.35 -5.43
CA ASP A 6 -9.43 -31.31 -4.75
C ASP A 6 -7.99 -30.76 -4.69
N PHE A 7 -7.59 -30.24 -3.54
CA PHE A 7 -6.23 -29.70 -3.34
C PHE A 7 -5.20 -30.79 -3.01
N THR A 8 -5.59 -32.07 -2.95
CA THR A 8 -4.63 -33.18 -2.76
C THR A 8 -3.89 -33.53 -4.05
N LEU A 9 -4.38 -33.05 -5.20
CA LEU A 9 -3.73 -33.24 -6.50
C LEU A 9 -2.37 -32.52 -6.56
N PRO A 10 -1.37 -33.07 -7.28
CA PRO A 10 -0.10 -32.40 -7.51
C PRO A 10 -0.26 -31.00 -8.15
N PRO A 11 0.58 -30.01 -7.80
CA PRO A 11 0.51 -28.65 -8.36
C PRO A 11 0.50 -28.58 -9.89
N ASP A 12 1.21 -29.48 -10.57
CA ASP A 12 1.30 -29.57 -12.04
C ASP A 12 0.03 -30.11 -12.72
N VAL A 13 -0.83 -30.78 -11.95
CA VAL A 13 -2.18 -31.19 -12.38
C VAL A 13 -3.21 -30.13 -11.99
N LEU A 14 -3.01 -29.50 -10.82
CA LEU A 14 -3.97 -28.59 -10.21
C LEU A 14 -3.95 -27.19 -10.83
N PHE A 15 -2.77 -26.61 -11.04
CA PHE A 15 -2.61 -25.23 -11.52
C PHE A 15 -2.34 -25.20 -13.02
N LEU A 16 -3.03 -24.29 -13.69
CA LEU A 16 -2.81 -23.99 -15.10
C LEU A 16 -1.51 -23.21 -15.26
N ASN A 17 -0.61 -23.66 -16.14
CA ASN A 17 0.56 -22.91 -16.59
C ASN A 17 0.25 -22.26 -17.95
N PRO A 18 0.06 -20.92 -18.00
CA PRO A 18 -0.43 -20.26 -19.21
C PRO A 18 0.57 -20.27 -20.39
N TRP A 19 1.85 -20.59 -20.15
CA TRP A 19 2.86 -20.75 -21.21
C TRP A 19 2.84 -22.13 -21.90
N ARG A 20 2.15 -23.13 -21.33
CA ARG A 20 2.23 -24.53 -21.80
C ARG A 20 0.88 -25.20 -21.94
N ASP A 21 -0.01 -24.93 -20.99
CA ASP A 21 -1.29 -25.62 -20.90
C ASP A 21 -2.33 -24.93 -21.80
N PRO A 22 -3.18 -25.70 -22.48
CA PRO A 22 -4.26 -25.12 -23.24
C PRO A 22 -5.37 -24.61 -22.29
N GLY A 23 -6.17 -23.66 -22.79
CA GLY A 23 -7.39 -23.23 -22.12
C GLY A 23 -7.38 -21.77 -21.67
N LEU A 24 -6.23 -21.10 -21.62
CA LEU A 24 -6.12 -19.65 -21.45
C LEU A 24 -5.38 -19.07 -22.66
N ARG A 25 -5.94 -18.04 -23.27
CA ARG A 25 -5.31 -17.29 -24.36
C ARG A 25 -5.48 -15.79 -24.12
N LEU A 26 -4.45 -15.02 -24.38
CA LEU A 26 -4.51 -13.56 -24.32
C LEU A 26 -5.38 -13.05 -25.47
N LEU A 27 -6.34 -12.17 -25.19
CA LEU A 27 -7.12 -11.56 -26.27
C LEU A 27 -6.29 -10.50 -27.01
N LEU A 28 -5.42 -9.81 -26.30
CA LEU A 28 -4.51 -8.79 -26.83
C LEU A 28 -3.09 -9.01 -26.27
N GLU A 29 -2.10 -8.61 -27.04
CA GLU A 29 -0.72 -8.59 -26.57
C GLU A 29 -0.57 -7.53 -25.45
N PRO A 30 0.02 -7.88 -24.30
CA PRO A 30 0.18 -6.94 -23.21
C PRO A 30 1.23 -5.89 -23.58
N GLU A 31 0.88 -4.61 -23.45
CA GLU A 31 1.83 -3.49 -23.67
C GLU A 31 3.09 -3.63 -22.79
N PHE A 32 2.92 -4.17 -21.59
CA PHE A 32 3.98 -4.55 -20.68
C PHE A 32 3.50 -5.69 -19.76
N VAL A 33 4.43 -6.43 -19.16
CA VAL A 33 4.11 -7.39 -18.09
C VAL A 33 4.12 -6.70 -16.74
N TRP A 34 5.22 -6.00 -16.44
CA TRP A 34 5.37 -5.16 -15.26
C TRP A 34 6.25 -3.96 -15.57
N ARG A 35 6.10 -2.89 -14.79
CA ARG A 35 6.98 -1.71 -14.82
C ARG A 35 7.10 -1.07 -13.43
N PRO A 36 8.21 -0.37 -13.13
CA PRO A 36 8.30 0.36 -11.87
C PRO A 36 7.43 1.62 -11.90
N MET A 37 6.80 1.93 -10.77
CA MET A 37 6.02 3.15 -10.57
C MET A 37 6.47 3.86 -9.27
N PRO A 38 6.17 5.16 -9.09
CA PRO A 38 6.36 5.83 -7.81
C PRO A 38 5.63 5.09 -6.69
N LYS A 39 6.24 5.04 -5.50
CA LYS A 39 5.57 4.51 -4.32
C LYS A 39 4.99 5.65 -3.49
N ALA A 40 3.86 5.38 -2.86
CA ALA A 40 3.27 6.27 -1.87
C ALA A 40 4.14 6.39 -0.62
N ARG A 41 3.92 7.46 0.13
CA ARG A 41 4.53 7.67 1.43
C ARG A 41 3.67 6.97 2.49
N ILE A 42 4.18 5.86 3.01
CA ILE A 42 3.49 5.03 3.99
C ILE A 42 4.31 5.02 5.28
N THR A 43 3.73 5.54 6.36
CA THR A 43 4.43 5.74 7.63
C THR A 43 3.58 5.20 8.78
N GLY A 44 4.25 4.71 9.83
CA GLY A 44 3.61 4.19 11.03
C GLY A 44 4.30 4.73 12.27
N PHE A 45 3.52 5.02 13.30
CA PHE A 45 3.95 5.56 14.58
C PHE A 45 3.36 4.74 15.73
N ALA A 46 4.13 4.63 16.81
CA ALA A 46 3.65 4.00 18.03
C ALA A 46 2.96 5.06 18.91
N ALA A 47 1.75 4.77 19.36
CA ALA A 47 0.94 5.64 20.19
C ALA A 47 0.24 4.82 21.29
N SER A 48 1.02 4.04 22.04
CA SER A 48 0.57 3.28 23.20
C SER A 48 0.90 4.01 24.50
N GLU A 49 0.08 3.78 25.54
CA GLU A 49 0.40 4.19 26.91
C GLU A 49 1.64 3.47 27.46
N HIS A 50 1.89 2.25 26.99
CA HIS A 50 2.94 1.35 27.48
C HIS A 50 4.21 1.41 26.62
N ASP A 51 5.36 1.63 27.27
CA ASP A 51 6.64 1.73 26.58
C ASP A 51 7.05 0.40 25.92
N GLU A 52 6.71 -0.74 26.51
CA GLU A 52 6.98 -2.06 25.95
C GLU A 52 6.26 -2.29 24.62
N ILE A 53 4.99 -1.86 24.53
CA ILE A 53 4.19 -1.93 23.30
C ILE A 53 4.77 -0.96 22.28
N ASN A 54 5.15 0.25 22.70
CA ASN A 54 5.80 1.22 21.82
C ASN A 54 7.10 0.66 21.20
N GLN A 55 7.95 -0.01 21.99
CA GLN A 55 9.17 -0.64 21.47
C GLN A 55 8.85 -1.77 20.49
N ARG A 56 7.83 -2.60 20.78
CA ARG A 56 7.39 -3.66 19.88
C ARG A 56 6.90 -3.11 18.55
N ILE A 57 6.07 -2.07 18.57
CA ILE A 57 5.57 -1.39 17.37
C ILE A 57 6.72 -0.78 16.56
N LYS A 58 7.63 -0.05 17.20
CA LYS A 58 8.83 0.52 16.55
C LYS A 58 9.69 -0.57 15.89
N GLY A 59 9.81 -1.74 16.52
CA GLY A 59 10.48 -2.91 15.94
C GLY A 59 9.77 -3.48 14.71
N LEU A 60 8.43 -3.61 14.75
CA LEU A 60 7.63 -4.06 13.61
C LEU A 60 7.73 -3.10 12.42
N ILE A 61 7.66 -1.80 12.67
CA ILE A 61 7.81 -0.76 11.64
C ILE A 61 9.18 -0.85 10.97
N ARG A 62 10.26 -0.88 11.78
CA ARG A 62 11.63 -1.01 11.26
C ARG A 62 11.80 -2.28 10.42
N SER A 63 11.26 -3.40 10.89
CA SER A 63 11.29 -4.68 10.16
C SER A 63 10.54 -4.59 8.82
N ALA A 64 9.35 -3.99 8.78
CA ALA A 64 8.59 -3.82 7.55
C ALA A 64 9.34 -2.94 6.52
N VAL A 65 9.96 -1.83 6.97
CA VAL A 65 10.77 -0.97 6.12
C VAL A 65 11.98 -1.72 5.55
N GLN A 66 12.71 -2.45 6.39
CA GLN A 66 13.95 -3.13 6.00
C GLN A 66 13.73 -4.38 5.15
N THR A 67 12.64 -5.12 5.38
CA THR A 67 12.47 -6.47 4.82
C THR A 67 11.36 -6.57 3.78
N ARG A 68 10.40 -5.63 3.75
CA ARG A 68 9.21 -5.73 2.91
C ARG A 68 9.01 -4.55 1.96
N THR A 69 9.64 -3.41 2.20
CA THR A 69 9.40 -2.19 1.42
C THR A 69 10.32 -2.09 0.21
N PHE A 70 9.74 -1.92 -0.98
CA PHE A 70 10.52 -1.74 -2.19
C PHE A 70 10.94 -0.27 -2.34
N SER A 71 12.01 -0.02 -3.10
CA SER A 71 12.43 1.35 -3.42
C SER A 71 11.49 2.04 -4.42
N LYS A 72 10.79 1.25 -5.25
CA LYS A 72 9.68 1.66 -6.11
C LYS A 72 8.55 0.64 -5.99
N ALA A 73 7.30 1.10 -6.10
CA ALA A 73 6.18 0.18 -6.28
C ALA A 73 6.23 -0.41 -7.70
N ILE A 74 5.52 -1.50 -7.91
CA ILE A 74 5.52 -2.24 -9.17
C ILE A 74 4.11 -2.27 -9.72
N GLU A 75 3.95 -1.82 -10.96
CA GLU A 75 2.71 -1.99 -11.70
C GLU A 75 2.76 -3.31 -12.48
N TYR A 76 1.72 -4.13 -12.34
CA TYR A 76 1.50 -5.33 -13.17
C TYR A 76 0.33 -5.11 -14.10
N ASN A 77 0.44 -5.60 -15.33
CA ASN A 77 -0.65 -5.45 -16.29
C ASN A 77 -1.74 -6.51 -16.07
N SER A 78 -2.99 -6.07 -16.26
CA SER A 78 -4.20 -6.88 -16.30
C SER A 78 -4.73 -6.86 -17.73
N VAL A 79 -4.93 -8.03 -18.33
CA VAL A 79 -5.33 -8.14 -19.73
C VAL A 79 -6.57 -9.00 -19.93
N PRO A 80 -7.39 -8.71 -20.95
CA PRO A 80 -8.51 -9.58 -21.31
C PRO A 80 -7.99 -10.92 -21.86
N VAL A 81 -8.63 -12.01 -21.45
CA VAL A 81 -8.29 -13.37 -21.88
C VAL A 81 -9.53 -14.15 -22.31
N VAL A 82 -9.33 -15.10 -23.20
CA VAL A 82 -10.32 -16.12 -23.55
C VAL A 82 -10.02 -17.38 -22.75
N LEU A 83 -11.01 -17.86 -22.00
CA LEU A 83 -10.94 -19.12 -21.28
C LEU A 83 -11.79 -20.19 -21.97
N ASP A 84 -11.20 -21.35 -22.27
CA ASP A 84 -11.91 -22.51 -22.82
C ASP A 84 -12.34 -23.48 -21.72
N LYS A 85 -13.57 -24.01 -21.82
CA LYS A 85 -14.15 -24.92 -20.82
C LYS A 85 -13.95 -24.36 -19.42
N ALA A 86 -14.36 -23.10 -19.25
CA ALA A 86 -14.16 -22.37 -18.02
C ALA A 86 -15.17 -22.82 -16.96
N SER A 87 -14.71 -22.90 -15.72
CA SER A 87 -15.52 -23.33 -14.58
C SER A 87 -15.26 -22.40 -13.41
N PHE A 88 -16.31 -21.75 -12.90
CA PHE A 88 -16.26 -20.88 -11.73
C PHE A 88 -16.71 -21.70 -10.52
N ARG A 89 -15.84 -21.80 -9.51
CA ARG A 89 -16.04 -22.61 -8.30
C ARG A 89 -15.54 -21.86 -7.08
N LYS A 90 -16.38 -21.79 -6.05
CA LYS A 90 -16.11 -20.99 -4.84
C LYS A 90 -15.78 -19.54 -5.22
N SER A 91 -14.51 -19.16 -5.17
CA SER A 91 -13.97 -17.83 -5.49
C SER A 91 -12.81 -17.93 -6.46
N TYR A 92 -12.84 -18.96 -7.31
CA TYR A 92 -11.75 -19.34 -8.21
C TYR A 92 -12.33 -19.63 -9.60
N VAL A 93 -11.51 -19.38 -10.60
CA VAL A 93 -11.77 -19.73 -11.99
C VAL A 93 -10.83 -20.86 -12.43
N GLN A 94 -11.38 -21.75 -13.23
CA GLN A 94 -10.69 -22.86 -13.87
C GLN A 94 -10.81 -22.74 -15.38
N ALA A 95 -9.82 -23.25 -16.11
CA ALA A 95 -9.94 -23.53 -17.53
C ALA A 95 -9.45 -24.96 -17.78
N ARG A 96 -10.27 -25.76 -18.50
CA ARG A 96 -10.01 -27.19 -18.73
C ARG A 96 -9.64 -27.95 -17.44
N ASP A 97 -10.45 -27.75 -16.40
CA ASP A 97 -10.33 -28.38 -15.07
C ASP A 97 -9.09 -27.98 -14.24
N ARG A 98 -8.25 -27.08 -14.73
CA ARG A 98 -7.08 -26.54 -14.01
C ARG A 98 -7.36 -25.15 -13.45
N LEU A 99 -6.92 -24.88 -12.24
CA LEU A 99 -7.08 -23.60 -11.57
C LEU A 99 -6.17 -22.54 -12.18
N VAL A 100 -6.74 -21.39 -12.54
CA VAL A 100 -5.96 -20.26 -13.06
C VAL A 100 -5.44 -19.43 -11.88
N LEU A 101 -4.13 -19.25 -11.81
CA LEU A 101 -3.51 -18.33 -10.86
C LEU A 101 -3.62 -16.91 -11.42
N THR A 102 -4.65 -16.16 -11.02
CA THR A 102 -4.88 -14.76 -11.40
C THR A 102 -5.12 -13.90 -10.18
N GLY A 103 -4.48 -12.73 -10.12
CA GLY A 103 -4.71 -11.69 -9.11
C GLY A 103 -4.67 -12.18 -7.66
N ALA A 104 -5.54 -11.59 -6.83
CA ALA A 104 -5.69 -11.98 -5.42
C ALA A 104 -6.26 -13.40 -5.24
N ALA A 105 -7.03 -13.90 -6.21
CA ALA A 105 -7.58 -15.25 -6.20
C ALA A 105 -6.47 -16.32 -6.30
N GLY A 106 -5.47 -16.11 -7.14
CA GLY A 106 -4.28 -16.96 -7.27
C GLY A 106 -3.47 -17.04 -5.98
N ASN A 107 -3.27 -15.92 -5.30
CA ASN A 107 -2.61 -15.91 -3.99
C ASN A 107 -3.37 -16.73 -2.93
N ARG A 108 -4.71 -16.66 -2.96
CA ARG A 108 -5.57 -17.48 -2.09
C ARG A 108 -5.50 -18.97 -2.47
N LEU A 109 -5.39 -19.30 -3.75
CA LEU A 109 -5.22 -20.67 -4.21
C LEU A 109 -3.92 -21.30 -3.69
N ILE A 110 -2.80 -20.59 -3.79
CA ILE A 110 -1.51 -21.04 -3.25
C ILE A 110 -1.61 -21.25 -1.72
N ASN A 111 -2.19 -20.28 -0.99
CA ASN A 111 -2.41 -20.42 0.45
C ASN A 111 -3.29 -21.63 0.80
N ARG A 112 -4.36 -21.83 0.01
CA ARG A 112 -5.29 -22.92 0.25
C ARG A 112 -4.64 -24.27 0.00
N PHE A 113 -3.85 -24.40 -1.06
CA PHE A 113 -3.05 -25.59 -1.32
C PHE A 113 -2.10 -25.88 -0.16
N ARG A 114 -1.40 -24.85 0.33
CA ARG A 114 -0.48 -24.96 1.48
C ARG A 114 -1.20 -25.51 2.72
N TRP A 115 -2.30 -24.87 3.12
CA TRP A 115 -3.06 -25.27 4.32
C TRP A 115 -3.69 -26.65 4.22
N GLU A 116 -4.21 -27.06 3.06
CA GLU A 116 -4.82 -28.39 2.92
C GLU A 116 -3.79 -29.53 2.88
N ASN A 117 -2.51 -29.22 2.73
CA ASN A 117 -1.44 -30.22 2.61
C ASN A 117 -0.33 -30.11 3.67
N GLU A 118 -0.42 -29.19 4.63
CA GLU A 118 0.63 -28.97 5.63
C GLU A 118 0.83 -30.16 6.58
N ASP A 119 -0.23 -30.92 6.85
CA ASP A 119 -0.19 -32.12 7.71
C ASP A 119 0.13 -33.40 6.92
N THR A 120 -0.01 -33.39 5.60
CA THR A 120 0.07 -34.60 4.75
C THR A 120 1.33 -34.69 3.91
N LEU A 121 1.95 -33.55 3.59
CA LEU A 121 3.20 -33.47 2.84
C LEU A 121 4.34 -33.05 3.76
N ALA A 122 5.46 -33.77 3.69
CA ALA A 122 6.63 -33.51 4.53
C ALA A 122 7.22 -32.09 4.36
N ASP A 123 7.12 -31.51 3.16
CA ASP A 123 7.49 -30.11 2.89
C ASP A 123 6.66 -29.54 1.72
N VAL A 124 5.50 -28.96 2.06
CA VAL A 124 4.58 -28.35 1.08
C VAL A 124 5.18 -27.10 0.42
N ASP A 125 5.98 -26.33 1.15
CA ASP A 125 6.58 -25.09 0.66
C ASP A 125 7.71 -25.40 -0.35
N GLN A 126 8.54 -26.41 -0.09
CA GLN A 126 9.52 -26.91 -1.04
C GLN A 126 8.86 -27.50 -2.29
N ARG A 127 7.76 -28.25 -2.15
CA ARG A 127 7.04 -28.80 -3.31
C ARG A 127 6.50 -27.71 -4.24
N LEU A 128 5.94 -26.65 -3.68
CA LEU A 128 5.51 -25.49 -4.47
C LEU A 128 6.71 -24.79 -5.11
N ALA A 129 7.82 -24.63 -4.38
CA ALA A 129 9.04 -24.01 -4.91
C ALA A 129 9.59 -24.80 -6.11
N ASP A 130 9.66 -26.13 -6.01
CA ASP A 130 10.11 -27.01 -7.09
C ASP A 130 9.18 -26.93 -8.31
N TYR A 131 7.86 -26.93 -8.08
CA TYR A 131 6.87 -26.76 -9.15
C TYR A 131 7.07 -25.44 -9.91
N PHE A 132 7.21 -24.33 -9.18
CA PHE A 132 7.39 -23.01 -9.80
C PHE A 132 8.75 -22.88 -10.48
N ALA A 133 9.83 -23.42 -9.90
CA ALA A 133 11.14 -23.47 -10.54
C ALA A 133 11.10 -24.24 -11.87
N ASN A 134 10.41 -25.40 -11.90
CA ASN A 134 10.21 -26.20 -13.11
C ASN A 134 9.35 -25.48 -14.16
N CYS A 135 8.34 -24.74 -13.73
CA CYS A 135 7.54 -23.88 -14.61
C CYS A 135 8.41 -22.79 -15.23
N SER A 136 9.09 -22.01 -14.38
CA SER A 136 9.93 -20.88 -14.80
C SER A 136 11.00 -21.32 -15.80
N ALA A 137 11.76 -22.38 -15.49
CA ALA A 137 12.84 -22.86 -16.35
C ALA A 137 12.34 -23.34 -17.73
N GLY A 138 11.30 -24.16 -17.79
CA GLY A 138 10.80 -24.65 -19.09
C GLY A 138 9.82 -23.72 -19.80
N ASN A 139 9.55 -22.54 -19.22
CA ASN A 139 8.81 -21.44 -19.88
C ASN A 139 9.76 -20.48 -20.62
N GLU A 140 11.09 -20.64 -20.47
CA GLU A 140 12.06 -19.82 -21.19
C GLU A 140 11.87 -19.92 -22.70
N GLY A 141 11.87 -18.76 -23.38
CA GLY A 141 11.63 -18.67 -24.82
C GLY A 141 10.19 -18.98 -25.28
N LYS A 142 9.24 -19.15 -24.36
CA LYS A 142 7.81 -19.33 -24.68
C LYS A 142 7.01 -18.07 -24.37
N GLU A 143 5.88 -17.94 -25.04
CA GLU A 143 4.91 -16.88 -24.85
C GLU A 143 3.55 -17.46 -24.45
N ILE A 144 2.74 -16.66 -23.75
CA ILE A 144 1.34 -17.01 -23.52
C ILE A 144 0.60 -16.85 -24.85
N PRO A 145 -0.16 -17.84 -25.33
CA PRO A 145 -0.74 -17.82 -26.66
C PRO A 145 -1.77 -16.69 -26.82
N LEU A 146 -1.73 -16.01 -27.97
CA LEU A 146 -2.76 -15.06 -28.38
C LEU A 146 -3.99 -15.78 -28.96
N TYR A 147 -5.16 -15.20 -28.74
CA TYR A 147 -6.39 -15.66 -29.37
C TYR A 147 -6.42 -15.23 -30.84
N ALA A 148 -6.41 -16.21 -31.75
CA ALA A 148 -6.41 -15.98 -33.19
C ALA A 148 -7.80 -16.14 -33.86
N GLY A 149 -8.86 -16.34 -33.07
CA GLY A 149 -10.22 -16.54 -33.58
C GLY A 149 -11.01 -15.23 -33.71
N LEU A 150 -12.19 -15.31 -34.34
CA LEU A 150 -13.21 -14.26 -34.23
C LEU A 150 -13.95 -14.46 -32.90
N LEU A 151 -14.00 -13.42 -32.07
CA LEU A 151 -14.86 -13.44 -30.90
C LEU A 151 -16.32 -13.43 -31.32
N ASP A 152 -17.11 -14.27 -30.66
CA ASP A 152 -18.57 -14.17 -30.72
C ASP A 152 -18.97 -12.80 -30.14
N PRO A 153 -19.73 -11.94 -30.85
CA PRO A 153 -20.17 -10.65 -30.32
C PRO A 153 -20.95 -10.77 -29.01
N SER A 154 -21.60 -11.91 -28.79
CA SER A 154 -22.36 -12.23 -27.57
C SER A 154 -21.56 -12.99 -26.51
N VAL A 155 -20.24 -13.17 -26.70
CA VAL A 155 -19.40 -13.88 -25.73
C VAL A 155 -19.54 -13.23 -24.35
N PRO A 156 -19.87 -14.00 -23.31
CA PRO A 156 -19.99 -13.44 -21.98
C PRO A 156 -18.61 -13.04 -21.43
N PHE A 157 -18.60 -12.03 -20.56
CA PHE A 157 -17.46 -11.71 -19.70
C PHE A 157 -17.76 -12.16 -18.27
N ALA A 158 -16.85 -12.89 -17.64
CA ALA A 158 -17.08 -13.45 -16.32
C ALA A 158 -15.93 -13.18 -15.36
N ILE A 159 -16.27 -12.79 -14.13
CA ILE A 159 -15.33 -12.47 -13.05
C ILE A 159 -15.63 -13.36 -11.85
N GLU A 160 -14.60 -13.94 -11.25
CA GLU A 160 -14.70 -14.60 -9.95
C GLU A 160 -14.68 -13.58 -8.80
N CYS A 161 -15.69 -13.63 -7.95
CA CYS A 161 -15.76 -12.82 -6.75
C CYS A 161 -15.32 -13.64 -5.53
N ARG A 162 -14.51 -13.04 -4.66
CA ARG A 162 -14.28 -13.61 -3.33
C ARG A 162 -15.58 -13.70 -2.53
N ASN A 163 -16.37 -12.64 -2.59
CA ASN A 163 -17.73 -12.51 -2.07
C ASN A 163 -18.32 -11.17 -2.56
N THR A 164 -19.62 -10.95 -2.32
CA THR A 164 -20.34 -9.73 -2.70
C THR A 164 -20.76 -8.86 -1.51
N PHE A 165 -20.07 -9.00 -0.36
CA PHE A 165 -20.42 -8.30 0.87
C PHE A 165 -19.26 -7.55 1.53
N ASN A 166 -18.02 -7.84 1.13
CA ASN A 166 -16.84 -7.14 1.60
C ASN A 166 -16.44 -6.10 0.54
N TYR A 167 -16.57 -4.83 0.92
CA TYR A 167 -16.30 -3.69 0.05
C TYR A 167 -14.90 -3.71 -0.57
N TYR A 168 -13.87 -4.01 0.24
CA TYR A 168 -12.49 -4.11 -0.24
C TYR A 168 -12.33 -5.14 -1.37
N HIS A 169 -12.79 -6.37 -1.14
CA HIS A 169 -12.61 -7.43 -2.14
C HIS A 169 -13.37 -7.12 -3.43
N PHE A 170 -14.57 -6.56 -3.33
CA PHE A 170 -15.33 -6.25 -4.53
C PHE A 170 -14.67 -5.14 -5.35
N ILE A 171 -14.32 -4.00 -4.75
CA ILE A 171 -13.73 -2.88 -5.49
C ILE A 171 -12.35 -3.25 -6.05
N THR A 172 -11.49 -3.84 -5.21
CA THR A 172 -10.06 -4.01 -5.54
C THR A 172 -9.77 -5.27 -6.35
N GLU A 173 -10.62 -6.29 -6.27
CA GLU A 173 -10.38 -7.59 -6.92
C GLU A 173 -11.40 -7.92 -8.01
N SER A 174 -12.62 -7.37 -7.98
CA SER A 174 -13.69 -7.75 -8.91
C SER A 174 -14.10 -6.61 -9.83
N LEU A 175 -14.53 -5.46 -9.30
CA LEU A 175 -15.01 -4.33 -10.10
C LEU A 175 -13.93 -3.76 -11.02
N CYS A 176 -12.68 -3.68 -10.54
CA CYS A 176 -11.56 -3.16 -11.32
C CYS A 176 -11.34 -3.96 -12.62
N GLN A 177 -11.67 -5.24 -12.64
CA GLN A 177 -11.51 -6.11 -13.82
C GLN A 177 -12.35 -5.66 -15.02
N LEU A 178 -13.48 -4.95 -14.81
CA LEU A 178 -14.28 -4.45 -15.93
C LEU A 178 -13.51 -3.47 -16.82
N THR A 179 -12.48 -2.81 -16.29
CA THR A 179 -11.68 -1.84 -17.05
C THR A 179 -10.86 -2.46 -18.17
N VAL A 180 -10.65 -3.78 -18.18
CA VAL A 180 -9.97 -4.45 -19.30
C VAL A 180 -10.83 -4.50 -20.57
N LEU A 181 -12.12 -4.18 -20.45
CA LEU A 181 -13.07 -4.08 -21.57
C LEU A 181 -13.04 -2.70 -22.24
N ASP A 182 -12.38 -1.71 -21.62
CA ASP A 182 -12.33 -0.35 -22.13
C ASP A 182 -11.68 -0.32 -23.53
N GLY A 183 -12.38 0.27 -24.50
CA GLY A 183 -11.92 0.36 -25.89
C GLY A 183 -12.10 -0.90 -26.73
N LEU A 184 -12.62 -2.01 -26.18
CA LEU A 184 -12.87 -3.24 -26.94
C LEU A 184 -14.19 -3.24 -27.73
N GLY A 185 -15.09 -2.27 -27.48
CA GLY A 185 -16.44 -2.29 -28.05
C GLY A 185 -17.25 -3.52 -27.62
N PHE A 186 -17.11 -3.94 -26.36
CA PHE A 186 -17.70 -5.17 -25.84
C PHE A 186 -19.24 -5.07 -25.69
N GLU A 187 -19.96 -5.98 -26.36
CA GLU A 187 -21.44 -6.00 -26.42
C GLU A 187 -22.09 -7.14 -25.61
N GLY A 188 -21.32 -8.13 -25.15
CA GLY A 188 -21.83 -9.27 -24.40
C GLY A 188 -22.31 -8.95 -22.98
N ASP A 189 -22.82 -9.99 -22.30
CA ASP A 189 -23.27 -9.92 -20.90
C ASP A 189 -22.10 -10.11 -19.93
N ILE A 190 -22.16 -9.45 -18.78
CA ILE A 190 -21.15 -9.46 -17.71
C ILE A 190 -21.69 -10.22 -16.49
N TYR A 191 -20.92 -11.18 -16.00
CA TYR A 191 -21.29 -12.02 -14.87
C TYR A 191 -20.26 -11.95 -13.74
N PHE A 192 -20.70 -11.51 -12.57
CA PHE A 192 -19.97 -11.63 -11.31
C PHE A 192 -20.37 -12.91 -10.59
N HIS A 193 -19.47 -13.90 -10.54
CA HIS A 193 -19.72 -15.20 -9.92
C HIS A 193 -19.25 -15.25 -8.48
N PHE A 194 -20.15 -15.52 -7.53
CA PHE A 194 -19.82 -15.47 -6.09
C PHE A 194 -20.26 -16.69 -5.27
N PRO A 195 -19.56 -17.01 -4.15
CA PRO A 195 -19.86 -18.18 -3.32
C PRO A 195 -20.85 -17.95 -2.18
N ASN A 196 -20.97 -16.73 -1.66
CA ASN A 196 -21.84 -16.44 -0.51
C ASN A 196 -23.33 -16.66 -0.83
N GLN A 197 -24.15 -16.80 0.21
CA GLN A 197 -25.60 -16.80 0.06
C GLN A 197 -26.07 -15.42 -0.43
N GLU A 198 -27.16 -15.39 -1.20
CA GLU A 198 -27.70 -14.18 -1.85
C GLU A 198 -28.10 -13.13 -0.82
N GLU A 199 -28.67 -13.54 0.31
CA GLU A 199 -29.03 -12.68 1.45
C GLU A 199 -27.86 -11.86 2.02
N ARG A 200 -26.61 -12.27 1.76
CA ARG A 200 -25.42 -11.53 2.20
C ARG A 200 -24.97 -10.48 1.20
N GLN A 201 -25.43 -10.53 -0.04
CA GLN A 201 -25.08 -9.55 -1.06
C GLN A 201 -25.44 -8.14 -0.58
N ARG A 202 -24.52 -7.21 -0.77
CA ARG A 202 -24.72 -5.81 -0.36
C ARG A 202 -25.01 -4.91 -1.56
N PRO A 203 -25.87 -3.89 -1.42
CA PRO A 203 -26.28 -3.03 -2.53
C PRO A 203 -25.12 -2.28 -3.21
N PHE A 204 -24.02 -2.02 -2.50
CA PHE A 204 -22.88 -1.27 -3.04
C PHE A 204 -22.32 -1.91 -4.32
N ALA A 205 -22.38 -3.25 -4.44
CA ALA A 205 -21.75 -3.94 -5.56
C ALA A 205 -22.38 -3.56 -6.90
N GLN A 206 -23.72 -3.56 -6.94
CA GLN A 206 -24.49 -3.10 -8.09
C GLN A 206 -24.32 -1.60 -8.30
N ALA A 207 -24.45 -0.81 -7.23
CA ALA A 207 -24.39 0.65 -7.31
C ALA A 207 -23.06 1.17 -7.89
N TYR A 208 -21.93 0.56 -7.55
CA TYR A 208 -20.63 0.93 -8.12
C TYR A 208 -20.48 0.52 -9.59
N ALA A 209 -21.02 -0.64 -9.97
CA ALA A 209 -21.02 -1.06 -11.37
C ALA A 209 -21.83 -0.08 -12.24
N GLU A 210 -23.03 0.29 -11.80
CA GLU A 210 -23.88 1.27 -12.48
C GLU A 210 -23.25 2.67 -12.53
N ALA A 211 -22.65 3.13 -11.42
CA ALA A 211 -22.08 4.47 -11.35
C ALA A 211 -20.82 4.66 -12.21
N LEU A 212 -19.99 3.62 -12.35
CA LEU A 212 -18.71 3.71 -13.04
C LEU A 212 -18.71 3.10 -14.43
N PHE A 213 -19.66 2.21 -14.73
CA PHE A 213 -19.78 1.53 -16.03
C PHE A 213 -21.21 1.63 -16.58
N PRO A 214 -21.78 2.84 -16.75
CA PRO A 214 -23.14 3.02 -17.27
C PRO A 214 -23.32 2.43 -18.67
N GLU A 215 -22.25 2.28 -19.46
CA GLU A 215 -22.28 1.61 -20.77
C GLU A 215 -22.68 0.12 -20.70
N PHE A 216 -22.61 -0.50 -19.52
CA PHE A 216 -23.01 -1.89 -19.26
C PHE A 216 -24.36 -2.01 -18.55
N GLU A 217 -25.13 -0.92 -18.43
CA GLU A 217 -26.46 -0.93 -17.83
C GLU A 217 -27.34 -2.03 -18.45
N GLY A 218 -28.03 -2.79 -17.60
CA GLY A 218 -28.87 -3.92 -18.02
C GLY A 218 -28.12 -5.19 -18.45
N ARG A 219 -26.78 -5.17 -18.52
CA ARG A 219 -25.93 -6.32 -18.91
C ARG A 219 -25.04 -6.85 -17.79
N VAL A 220 -25.12 -6.29 -16.58
CA VAL A 220 -24.35 -6.75 -15.41
C VAL A 220 -25.21 -7.63 -14.51
N PHE A 221 -24.77 -8.87 -14.33
CA PHE A 221 -25.48 -9.89 -13.56
C PHE A 221 -24.61 -10.44 -12.42
N PHE A 222 -25.25 -10.73 -11.30
CA PHE A 222 -24.64 -11.36 -10.14
C PHE A 222 -25.22 -12.77 -10.01
N GLU A 223 -24.38 -13.80 -10.25
CA GLU A 223 -24.82 -15.20 -10.20
C GLU A 223 -23.99 -16.00 -9.18
N ARG A 224 -24.63 -16.99 -8.54
CA ARG A 224 -23.93 -17.88 -7.62
C ARG A 224 -23.20 -18.99 -8.36
N VAL A 225 -22.01 -19.33 -7.87
CA VAL A 225 -21.28 -20.53 -8.30
C VAL A 225 -22.00 -21.81 -7.85
N PRO A 226 -21.91 -22.93 -8.60
CA PRO A 226 -21.03 -23.15 -9.76
C PRO A 226 -21.62 -22.65 -11.08
N LYS A 227 -20.75 -22.17 -11.98
CA LYS A 227 -21.08 -21.84 -13.37
C LYS A 227 -20.03 -22.40 -14.31
N ASP A 228 -20.46 -22.91 -15.46
CA ASP A 228 -19.60 -23.46 -16.51
C ASP A 228 -19.85 -22.74 -17.84
N TYR A 229 -18.78 -22.55 -18.60
CA TYR A 229 -18.80 -21.93 -19.93
C TYR A 229 -17.99 -22.78 -20.91
N ASN A 230 -18.50 -22.95 -22.13
CA ASN A 230 -17.70 -23.54 -23.21
C ASN A 230 -16.53 -22.62 -23.60
N SER A 231 -16.80 -21.33 -23.69
CA SER A 231 -15.83 -20.25 -23.86
C SER A 231 -16.37 -18.98 -23.20
N VAL A 232 -15.49 -18.19 -22.59
CA VAL A 232 -15.84 -16.95 -21.88
C VAL A 232 -14.66 -15.98 -21.90
N LEU A 233 -14.94 -14.68 -21.93
CA LEU A 233 -13.93 -13.67 -21.68
C LEU A 233 -13.76 -13.45 -20.17
N SER A 234 -12.53 -13.18 -19.73
CA SER A 234 -12.23 -12.86 -18.34
C SER A 234 -10.98 -11.98 -18.27
N THR A 235 -10.53 -11.66 -17.06
CA THR A 235 -9.27 -10.93 -16.83
C THR A 235 -8.19 -11.88 -16.37
N TYR A 236 -6.98 -11.70 -16.90
CA TYR A 236 -5.78 -12.29 -16.33
C TYR A 236 -4.86 -11.19 -15.83
N ASP A 237 -4.73 -11.09 -14.50
CA ASP A 237 -3.69 -10.27 -13.88
C ASP A 237 -2.35 -11.01 -14.03
N LEU A 238 -1.41 -10.44 -14.78
CA LEU A 238 -0.15 -11.12 -15.11
C LEU A 238 0.71 -11.44 -13.88
N ILE A 239 0.49 -10.77 -12.74
CA ILE A 239 1.11 -11.12 -11.46
C ILE A 239 0.77 -12.55 -11.01
N GLY A 240 -0.39 -13.07 -11.42
CA GLY A 240 -0.78 -14.45 -11.12
C GLY A 240 0.16 -15.50 -11.72
N GLY A 241 0.78 -15.17 -12.86
CA GLY A 241 1.80 -15.98 -13.51
C GLY A 241 3.23 -15.72 -13.01
N HIS A 242 3.44 -14.81 -12.06
CA HIS A 242 4.77 -14.35 -11.62
C HIS A 242 5.75 -15.49 -11.30
N TYR A 243 5.27 -16.48 -10.54
CA TYR A 243 6.08 -17.64 -10.12
C TYR A 243 6.26 -18.69 -11.22
N GLN A 244 5.40 -18.68 -12.24
CA GLN A 244 5.53 -19.55 -13.41
C GLN A 244 6.33 -18.88 -14.54
N ALA A 245 6.48 -17.55 -14.52
CA ALA A 245 7.11 -16.78 -15.57
C ALA A 245 8.61 -17.11 -15.72
N PRO A 246 9.15 -17.09 -16.95
CA PRO A 246 10.58 -17.26 -17.15
C PRO A 246 11.37 -16.09 -16.55
N PRO A 247 12.63 -16.28 -16.11
CA PRO A 247 13.43 -15.21 -15.51
C PRO A 247 13.58 -13.96 -16.39
N SER A 248 13.57 -14.13 -17.72
CA SER A 248 13.61 -13.04 -18.70
C SER A 248 12.43 -12.07 -18.56
N VAL A 249 11.24 -12.56 -18.18
CA VAL A 249 10.04 -11.74 -17.95
C VAL A 249 10.15 -10.92 -16.67
N ILE A 250 10.83 -11.41 -15.63
CA ILE A 250 10.99 -10.72 -14.32
C ILE A 250 12.31 -9.92 -14.23
N ALA A 251 13.08 -9.90 -15.32
CA ALA A 251 14.43 -9.37 -15.37
C ALA A 251 14.53 -7.92 -14.87
N GLY A 252 15.32 -7.72 -13.82
CA GLY A 252 15.59 -6.39 -13.26
C GLY A 252 14.59 -5.90 -12.21
N MET A 253 13.52 -6.64 -11.88
CA MET A 253 12.64 -6.28 -10.76
C MET A 253 13.37 -6.31 -9.40
N ASN A 254 14.30 -7.26 -9.23
CA ASN A 254 15.10 -7.42 -8.01
C ASN A 254 15.87 -6.15 -7.59
N ARG A 255 16.15 -5.22 -8.50
CA ARG A 255 16.83 -3.96 -8.17
C ARG A 255 16.01 -3.07 -7.23
N PHE A 256 14.69 -3.25 -7.21
CA PHE A 256 13.77 -2.49 -6.37
C PHE A 256 13.47 -3.16 -5.03
N ALA A 257 13.73 -4.46 -4.91
CA ALA A 257 13.48 -5.20 -3.68
C ALA A 257 14.48 -4.80 -2.57
N PRO A 258 14.11 -4.97 -1.29
CA PRO A 258 15.05 -4.88 -0.18
C PRO A 258 16.07 -6.03 -0.21
N ASP A 259 17.23 -5.83 0.41
CA ASP A 259 18.31 -6.82 0.42
C ASP A 259 17.91 -8.13 1.10
N ALA A 260 17.00 -8.06 2.09
CA ALA A 260 16.40 -9.24 2.71
C ALA A 260 15.74 -10.18 1.69
N ILE A 261 15.16 -9.65 0.61
CA ILE A 261 14.56 -10.45 -0.48
C ILE A 261 15.62 -10.85 -1.49
N LYS A 262 16.51 -9.93 -1.89
CA LYS A 262 17.58 -10.22 -2.87
C LYS A 262 18.45 -11.38 -2.43
N ASN A 263 18.77 -11.45 -1.14
CA ASN A 263 19.66 -12.47 -0.57
C ASN A 263 18.99 -13.84 -0.38
N HIS A 264 17.66 -13.96 -0.59
CA HIS A 264 16.88 -15.19 -0.40
C HIS A 264 16.11 -15.60 -1.67
N GLY A 265 16.80 -15.59 -2.81
CA GLY A 265 16.22 -16.03 -4.10
C GLY A 265 15.46 -14.95 -4.88
N GLY A 266 15.41 -13.72 -4.37
CA GLY A 266 14.80 -12.59 -5.06
C GLY A 266 13.27 -12.63 -5.09
N VAL A 267 12.67 -11.76 -5.91
CA VAL A 267 11.21 -11.56 -5.97
C VAL A 267 10.42 -12.79 -6.44
N GLN A 268 11.04 -13.67 -7.23
CA GLN A 268 10.43 -14.92 -7.69
C GLN A 268 10.43 -16.03 -6.64
N ALA A 269 11.11 -15.87 -5.50
CA ALA A 269 11.02 -16.83 -4.41
C ALA A 269 9.65 -16.74 -3.72
N LEU A 270 9.07 -17.89 -3.34
CA LEU A 270 7.75 -17.91 -2.67
C LEU A 270 7.74 -17.13 -1.35
N GLY A 271 8.87 -17.09 -0.64
CA GLY A 271 9.02 -16.30 0.58
C GLY A 271 8.88 -14.79 0.36
N ALA A 272 9.14 -14.29 -0.85
CA ALA A 272 9.00 -12.87 -1.19
C ALA A 272 7.54 -12.44 -1.45
N ARG A 273 6.60 -13.39 -1.58
CA ARG A 273 5.21 -13.15 -2.02
C ARG A 273 4.47 -12.12 -1.19
N SER A 274 4.58 -12.21 0.14
CA SER A 274 3.90 -11.28 1.04
C SER A 274 4.39 -9.85 0.79
N ALA A 275 5.72 -9.64 0.77
CA ALA A 275 6.30 -8.35 0.47
C ALA A 275 5.98 -7.86 -0.95
N LEU A 276 6.02 -8.74 -1.95
CA LEU A 276 5.66 -8.39 -3.32
C LEU A 276 4.21 -7.91 -3.40
N SER A 277 3.26 -8.63 -2.79
CA SER A 277 1.84 -8.23 -2.78
C SER A 277 1.56 -6.89 -2.12
N MET A 278 2.40 -6.45 -1.17
CA MET A 278 2.28 -5.13 -0.54
C MET A 278 2.73 -4.00 -1.47
N ASN A 279 3.63 -4.26 -2.42
CA ASN A 279 4.26 -3.24 -3.26
C ASN A 279 3.78 -3.29 -4.72
N VAL A 280 2.83 -4.17 -5.04
CA VAL A 280 2.28 -4.34 -6.39
C VAL A 280 0.92 -3.66 -6.52
N VAL A 281 0.71 -2.99 -7.64
CA VAL A 281 -0.57 -2.44 -8.08
C VAL A 281 -0.92 -3.02 -9.45
N ASN A 282 -2.15 -3.46 -9.66
CA ASN A 282 -2.60 -3.95 -10.96
C ASN A 282 -3.06 -2.78 -11.85
N SER A 283 -2.82 -2.84 -13.17
CA SER A 283 -3.23 -1.80 -14.11
C SER A 283 -4.74 -1.61 -14.14
N ALA A 284 -5.53 -2.69 -13.97
CA ALA A 284 -6.98 -2.61 -13.82
C ALA A 284 -7.42 -1.75 -12.61
N LEU A 285 -6.66 -1.76 -11.52
CA LEU A 285 -6.95 -0.94 -10.33
C LEU A 285 -6.64 0.55 -10.58
N LEU A 286 -5.54 0.83 -11.29
CA LEU A 286 -5.18 2.18 -11.72
C LEU A 286 -6.21 2.73 -12.73
N ALA A 287 -6.65 1.90 -13.68
CA ALA A 287 -7.68 2.24 -14.64
C ALA A 287 -9.02 2.52 -13.95
N LEU A 288 -9.41 1.71 -12.95
CA LEU A 288 -10.63 1.94 -12.17
C LEU A 288 -10.56 3.29 -11.44
N ARG A 289 -9.42 3.60 -10.83
CA ARG A 289 -9.19 4.90 -10.20
C ARG A 289 -9.33 6.04 -11.20
N ALA A 290 -8.69 5.95 -12.36
CA ALA A 290 -8.74 6.99 -13.39
C ALA A 290 -10.18 7.21 -13.88
N ARG A 291 -10.92 6.12 -14.14
CA ARG A 291 -12.34 6.15 -14.50
C ARG A 291 -13.21 6.79 -13.41
N ALA A 292 -12.98 6.43 -12.14
CA ALA A 292 -13.72 7.00 -11.02
C ALA A 292 -13.49 8.50 -10.86
N LEU A 293 -12.24 8.97 -10.96
CA LEU A 293 -11.94 10.41 -10.91
C LEU A 293 -12.57 11.16 -12.10
N LYS A 294 -12.55 10.57 -13.29
CA LYS A 294 -13.23 11.16 -14.45
C LYS A 294 -14.74 11.24 -14.26
N ALA A 295 -15.35 10.26 -13.58
CA ALA A 295 -16.80 10.21 -13.37
C ALA A 295 -17.33 11.39 -12.52
N ILE A 296 -16.48 11.99 -11.67
CA ILE A 296 -16.82 13.13 -10.82
C ILE A 296 -16.45 14.49 -11.44
N GLU A 297 -15.72 14.53 -12.55
CA GLU A 297 -15.33 15.78 -13.21
C GLU A 297 -16.55 16.60 -13.65
N GLY A 298 -16.52 17.92 -13.41
CA GLY A 298 -17.59 18.84 -13.80
C GLY A 298 -18.89 18.73 -12.98
N ARG A 299 -18.94 17.86 -11.97
CA ARG A 299 -20.06 17.77 -11.03
C ARG A 299 -19.78 18.60 -9.78
N ASP A 300 -20.85 19.04 -9.11
CA ASP A 300 -20.75 19.78 -7.86
C ASP A 300 -20.83 18.84 -6.65
N PHE A 301 -19.75 18.84 -5.87
CA PHE A 301 -19.63 18.12 -4.59
C PHE A 301 -19.14 19.05 -3.47
N SER A 302 -19.35 20.36 -3.59
CA SER A 302 -18.82 21.35 -2.64
C SER A 302 -19.41 21.23 -1.23
N HIS A 303 -20.50 20.48 -1.08
CA HIS A 303 -21.14 20.19 0.21
C HIS A 303 -20.41 19.10 1.02
N LEU A 304 -19.46 18.38 0.40
CA LEU A 304 -18.69 17.34 1.09
C LEU A 304 -17.49 17.95 1.83
N PRO A 305 -17.20 17.48 3.06
CA PRO A 305 -16.08 18.02 3.83
C PRO A 305 -14.73 17.58 3.27
N LYS A 306 -13.72 18.45 3.43
CA LYS A 306 -12.32 18.13 3.09
C LYS A 306 -11.53 17.48 4.23
N LYS A 307 -11.98 17.68 5.47
CA LYS A 307 -11.40 17.12 6.69
C LYS A 307 -12.50 16.36 7.40
N PHE A 308 -12.31 15.07 7.62
CA PHE A 308 -13.36 14.27 8.22
C PHE A 308 -12.82 13.07 8.98
N PHE A 309 -13.57 12.67 10.01
CA PHE A 309 -13.41 11.41 10.69
C PHE A 309 -14.41 10.42 10.12
N VAL A 310 -13.96 9.22 9.73
CA VAL A 310 -14.85 8.17 9.24
C VAL A 310 -15.23 7.25 10.39
N GLY A 311 -16.52 7.27 10.70
CA GLY A 311 -17.15 6.37 11.63
C GLY A 311 -17.61 5.06 11.00
N ARG A 312 -18.47 4.35 11.72
CA ARG A 312 -19.26 3.26 11.14
C ARG A 312 -20.70 3.36 11.59
N ASP A 313 -21.62 3.03 10.69
CA ASP A 313 -22.98 2.71 11.10
C ASP A 313 -22.97 1.36 11.85
N THR A 314 -23.28 1.40 13.14
CA THR A 314 -23.35 0.22 14.02
C THR A 314 -24.47 -0.75 13.62
N ARG A 315 -25.42 -0.33 12.77
CA ARG A 315 -26.50 -1.19 12.23
C ARG A 315 -26.09 -1.96 10.99
N LEU A 316 -25.10 -1.46 10.23
CA LEU A 316 -24.67 -2.04 8.94
C LEU A 316 -23.33 -2.78 9.04
N SER A 317 -22.59 -2.57 10.12
CA SER A 317 -21.23 -3.09 10.33
C SER A 317 -21.11 -3.93 11.61
N ARG A 318 -20.03 -4.74 11.71
CA ARG A 318 -19.75 -5.48 12.95
C ARG A 318 -19.38 -4.51 14.07
N VAL A 319 -20.00 -4.66 15.24
CA VAL A 319 -19.70 -3.88 16.45
C VAL A 319 -18.23 -4.10 16.84
N ARG A 320 -17.41 -3.09 16.57
CA ARG A 320 -16.00 -2.98 16.98
C ARG A 320 -15.76 -1.53 17.37
N HIS A 321 -16.42 -1.10 18.45
CA HIS A 321 -16.27 0.26 18.94
C HIS A 321 -14.87 0.45 19.51
N MET A 322 -14.21 1.53 19.09
CA MET A 322 -12.89 1.94 19.52
C MET A 322 -13.01 2.77 20.79
N ASP A 323 -12.31 2.40 21.87
CA ASP A 323 -12.29 3.24 23.06
C ASP A 323 -11.51 4.52 22.78
N GLY A 324 -12.08 5.66 23.15
CA GLY A 324 -11.55 6.99 22.88
C GLY A 324 -11.99 7.62 21.55
N GLU A 325 -12.85 6.95 20.77
CA GLU A 325 -13.41 7.50 19.50
C GLU A 325 -14.07 8.87 19.71
N ASP A 326 -15.02 8.96 20.64
CA ASP A 326 -15.78 10.19 20.91
C ASP A 326 -14.84 11.34 21.31
N LYS A 327 -13.90 11.07 22.23
CA LYS A 327 -12.95 12.07 22.72
C LYS A 327 -12.00 12.55 21.62
N LEU A 328 -11.51 11.64 20.77
CA LEU A 328 -10.69 12.04 19.63
C LEU A 328 -11.50 12.90 18.67
N PHE A 329 -12.75 12.51 18.36
CA PHE A 329 -13.59 13.25 17.45
C PHE A 329 -13.97 14.64 17.99
N GLU A 330 -14.33 14.77 19.27
CA GLU A 330 -14.55 16.07 19.93
C GLU A 330 -13.35 17.02 19.75
N HIS A 331 -12.13 16.49 19.82
CA HIS A 331 -10.93 17.27 19.55
C HIS A 331 -10.75 17.62 18.07
N LEU A 332 -11.01 16.70 17.14
CA LEU A 332 -10.94 16.95 15.70
C LEU A 332 -11.97 17.98 15.24
N GLU A 333 -13.19 17.94 15.79
CA GLU A 333 -14.29 18.85 15.47
C GLU A 333 -13.89 20.32 15.69
N MET A 334 -13.14 20.61 16.76
CA MET A 334 -12.61 21.95 17.02
C MET A 334 -11.69 22.49 15.91
N PHE A 335 -11.15 21.61 15.05
CA PHE A 335 -10.30 21.97 13.91
C PHE A 335 -11.03 21.80 12.56
N GLY A 336 -12.37 21.77 12.59
CA GLY A 336 -13.22 21.74 11.40
C GLY A 336 -13.26 20.39 10.69
N PHE A 337 -13.15 19.29 11.45
CA PHE A 337 -13.44 17.96 10.95
C PHE A 337 -14.93 17.67 11.09
N GLU A 338 -15.50 16.98 10.10
CA GLU A 338 -16.88 16.47 10.15
C GLU A 338 -16.91 14.94 10.35
N TYR A 339 -17.97 14.43 10.97
CA TYR A 339 -18.18 12.98 11.12
C TYR A 339 -18.86 12.43 9.87
N VAL A 340 -18.24 11.45 9.22
CA VAL A 340 -18.73 10.86 7.97
C VAL A 340 -18.92 9.36 8.13
N VAL A 341 -19.99 8.84 7.53
CA VAL A 341 -20.24 7.39 7.40
C VAL A 341 -20.30 7.08 5.90
N PHE A 342 -19.34 6.31 5.37
CA PHE A 342 -19.31 6.05 3.93
C PHE A 342 -20.57 5.31 3.45
N GLU A 343 -21.16 4.46 4.29
CA GLU A 343 -22.38 3.72 3.97
C GLU A 343 -23.60 4.61 3.68
N SER A 344 -23.59 5.88 4.10
CA SER A 344 -24.65 6.84 3.78
C SER A 344 -24.39 7.66 2.51
N LEU A 345 -23.23 7.49 1.87
CA LEU A 345 -22.85 8.20 0.66
C LEU A 345 -23.03 7.32 -0.58
N SER A 346 -23.50 7.90 -1.68
CA SER A 346 -23.50 7.26 -2.99
C SER A 346 -22.07 6.96 -3.46
N PRO A 347 -21.88 6.03 -4.42
CA PRO A 347 -20.56 5.73 -4.96
C PRO A 347 -19.78 6.96 -5.43
N LEU A 348 -20.44 7.89 -6.13
CA LEU A 348 -19.79 9.10 -6.63
C LEU A 348 -19.45 10.08 -5.51
N GLU A 349 -20.26 10.20 -4.47
CA GLU A 349 -19.94 11.00 -3.28
C GLU A 349 -18.75 10.41 -2.51
N GLN A 350 -18.67 9.08 -2.36
CA GLN A 350 -17.52 8.41 -1.74
C GLN A 350 -16.22 8.65 -2.54
N ILE A 351 -16.30 8.68 -3.86
CA ILE A 351 -15.16 9.02 -4.73
C ILE A 351 -14.80 10.51 -4.56
N ALA A 352 -15.80 11.39 -4.62
CA ALA A 352 -15.60 12.84 -4.57
C ALA A 352 -15.06 13.34 -3.23
N ILE A 353 -15.56 12.82 -2.11
CA ILE A 353 -15.07 13.21 -0.78
C ILE A 353 -13.59 12.86 -0.62
N MET A 354 -13.16 11.67 -1.08
CA MET A 354 -11.76 11.26 -1.00
C MET A 354 -10.87 11.99 -2.00
N ALA A 355 -11.34 12.22 -3.23
CA ALA A 355 -10.59 12.95 -4.25
C ALA A 355 -10.28 14.38 -3.83
N ASN A 356 -11.15 15.01 -3.04
CA ASN A 356 -11.03 16.38 -2.55
C ASN A 356 -10.53 16.47 -1.08
N ALA A 357 -10.26 15.33 -0.43
CA ALA A 357 -9.87 15.30 0.97
C ALA A 357 -8.50 15.94 1.18
N GLU A 358 -8.39 16.79 2.20
CA GLU A 358 -7.14 17.22 2.80
C GLU A 358 -6.68 16.19 3.83
N MET A 359 -7.61 15.73 4.68
CA MET A 359 -7.32 14.75 5.72
C MET A 359 -8.53 13.86 6.02
N MET A 360 -8.30 12.55 6.02
CA MET A 360 -9.24 11.54 6.49
C MET A 360 -8.63 10.84 7.70
N VAL A 361 -9.40 10.73 8.79
CA VAL A 361 -8.99 9.99 10.00
C VAL A 361 -9.99 8.86 10.24
N SER A 362 -9.52 7.66 10.52
CA SER A 362 -10.41 6.52 10.82
C SER A 362 -9.66 5.42 11.53
N TYR A 363 -10.40 4.54 12.20
CA TYR A 363 -9.87 3.28 12.68
C TYR A 363 -9.88 2.18 11.60
N HIS A 364 -8.99 1.22 11.73
CA HIS A 364 -8.74 0.17 10.73
C HIS A 364 -10.01 -0.56 10.28
N GLY A 365 -10.24 -0.64 8.96
CA GLY A 365 -11.37 -1.36 8.38
C GLY A 365 -11.55 -1.20 6.87
N ALA A 366 -12.55 -1.89 6.33
CA ALA A 366 -12.80 -1.94 4.88
C ALA A 366 -13.12 -0.56 4.26
N GLY A 367 -13.51 0.45 5.04
CA GLY A 367 -13.68 1.82 4.55
C GLY A 367 -12.41 2.43 3.96
N PHE A 368 -11.22 1.96 4.37
CA PHE A 368 -9.94 2.35 3.76
C PHE A 368 -9.80 1.97 2.29
N THR A 369 -10.71 1.14 1.75
CA THR A 369 -10.81 0.92 0.31
C THR A 369 -10.99 2.22 -0.47
N ASN A 370 -11.73 3.19 0.11
CA ASN A 370 -11.94 4.51 -0.49
C ASN A 370 -10.64 5.33 -0.63
N MET A 371 -9.55 4.96 0.06
CA MET A 371 -8.20 5.51 -0.14
C MET A 371 -7.73 5.41 -1.59
N LEU A 372 -8.24 4.44 -2.36
CA LEU A 372 -7.98 4.33 -3.80
C LEU A 372 -8.26 5.64 -4.55
N PHE A 373 -9.28 6.38 -4.15
CA PHE A 373 -9.73 7.60 -4.82
C PHE A 373 -9.10 8.88 -4.26
N ALA A 374 -8.23 8.76 -3.25
CA ALA A 374 -7.60 9.91 -2.61
C ALA A 374 -6.70 10.70 -3.58
N GLY A 375 -6.54 12.00 -3.28
CA GLY A 375 -5.53 12.85 -3.90
C GLY A 375 -4.12 12.56 -3.36
N PRO A 376 -3.07 12.89 -4.13
CA PRO A 376 -1.68 12.65 -3.71
C PRO A 376 -1.24 13.51 -2.50
N GLN A 377 -1.92 14.63 -2.26
CA GLN A 377 -1.67 15.48 -1.09
C GLN A 377 -2.51 15.13 0.13
N THR A 378 -3.49 14.23 -0.01
CA THR A 378 -4.38 13.81 1.06
C THR A 378 -3.61 13.03 2.12
N TYR A 379 -3.78 13.42 3.39
CA TYR A 379 -3.37 12.61 4.53
C TYR A 379 -4.48 11.62 4.88
N VAL A 380 -4.19 10.33 4.79
CA VAL A 380 -5.11 9.27 5.21
C VAL A 380 -4.53 8.65 6.48
N ILE A 381 -5.15 8.93 7.61
CA ILE A 381 -4.68 8.57 8.95
C ILE A 381 -5.47 7.36 9.46
N GLU A 382 -4.80 6.22 9.60
CA GLU A 382 -5.34 5.01 10.20
C GLU A 382 -4.95 4.87 11.65
N ILE A 383 -5.94 4.56 12.48
CA ILE A 383 -5.75 4.17 13.87
C ILE A 383 -5.93 2.66 13.95
N GLY A 384 -4.86 1.97 14.33
CA GLY A 384 -4.81 0.52 14.43
C GLY A 384 -4.22 0.08 15.76
N THR A 385 -3.98 -1.22 15.88
CA THR A 385 -3.31 -1.82 17.05
C THR A 385 -2.00 -2.48 16.64
N VAL A 386 -1.26 -3.04 17.61
CA VAL A 386 -0.10 -3.88 17.33
C VAL A 386 -0.43 -5.07 16.40
N GLN A 387 -1.66 -5.62 16.47
CA GLN A 387 -2.12 -6.66 15.54
C GLN A 387 -2.25 -6.12 14.11
N THR A 388 -2.75 -4.88 13.96
CA THR A 388 -2.80 -4.21 12.64
C THR A 388 -1.39 -4.08 12.07
N ALA A 389 -0.45 -3.54 12.84
CA ALA A 389 0.95 -3.36 12.42
C ALA A 389 1.60 -4.68 11.96
N ARG A 390 1.30 -5.79 12.65
CA ARG A 390 1.89 -7.11 12.40
C ARG A 390 1.26 -7.85 11.22
N HIS A 391 -0.07 -7.84 11.14
CA HIS A 391 -0.83 -8.78 10.31
C HIS A 391 -1.58 -8.12 9.14
N ARG A 392 -1.88 -6.82 9.23
CA ARG A 392 -2.83 -6.15 8.33
C ARG A 392 -2.32 -4.87 7.69
N TRP A 393 -1.20 -4.33 8.16
CA TRP A 393 -0.71 -3.05 7.68
C TRP A 393 -0.45 -3.03 6.17
N GLY A 394 0.04 -4.15 5.64
CA GLY A 394 0.29 -4.32 4.21
C GLY A 394 -0.97 -4.43 3.33
N ASP A 395 -2.16 -4.65 3.90
CA ASP A 395 -3.39 -4.89 3.13
C ASP A 395 -3.77 -3.67 2.28
N PHE A 396 -3.48 -2.45 2.76
CA PHE A 396 -3.86 -1.21 2.08
C PHE A 396 -2.72 -0.52 1.32
N TRP A 397 -1.49 -1.05 1.35
CA TRP A 397 -0.36 -0.46 0.64
C TRP A 397 -0.57 -0.33 -0.87
N PRO A 398 -1.15 -1.33 -1.57
CA PRO A 398 -1.48 -1.19 -2.98
C PRO A 398 -2.43 -0.03 -3.28
N LEU A 399 -3.37 0.27 -2.39
CA LEU A 399 -4.30 1.39 -2.55
C LEU A 399 -3.60 2.74 -2.36
N ALA A 400 -2.72 2.82 -1.36
CA ALA A 400 -1.90 4.01 -1.16
C ALA A 400 -0.99 4.23 -2.38
N HIS A 401 -0.33 3.18 -2.88
CA HIS A 401 0.47 3.25 -4.11
C HIS A 401 -0.38 3.63 -5.34
N ALA A 402 -1.62 3.17 -5.46
CA ALA A 402 -2.48 3.57 -6.57
C ALA A 402 -2.89 5.05 -6.50
N SER A 403 -3.18 5.57 -5.31
CA SER A 403 -3.61 6.96 -5.11
C SER A 403 -2.47 7.97 -4.94
N GLN A 404 -1.28 7.49 -4.59
CA GLN A 404 -0.12 8.27 -4.19
C GLN A 404 -0.37 9.17 -2.96
N CYS A 405 -1.38 8.86 -2.15
CA CYS A 405 -1.67 9.63 -0.94
C CYS A 405 -0.60 9.43 0.15
N LYS A 406 -0.67 10.26 1.19
CA LYS A 406 0.17 10.17 2.40
C LYS A 406 -0.55 9.28 3.42
N TYR A 407 -0.19 7.99 3.47
CA TYR A 407 -0.85 7.01 4.33
C TYR A 407 -0.12 6.89 5.68
N VAL A 408 -0.74 7.39 6.73
CA VAL A 408 -0.18 7.52 8.07
C VAL A 408 -0.90 6.56 9.02
N ASN A 409 -0.16 5.89 9.89
CA ASN A 409 -0.73 4.90 10.81
C ASN A 409 -0.30 5.20 12.24
N PHE A 410 -1.25 5.28 13.16
CA PHE A 410 -0.98 5.29 14.60
C PHE A 410 -1.42 3.94 15.18
N PHE A 411 -0.46 3.24 15.79
CA PHE A 411 -0.74 1.95 16.43
C PHE A 411 -0.86 2.16 17.95
N CYS A 412 -2.07 1.96 18.44
CA CYS A 412 -2.49 2.15 19.83
C CYS A 412 -2.67 0.81 20.54
N ASP A 413 -3.18 0.87 21.77
CA ASP A 413 -3.40 -0.29 22.62
C ASP A 413 -4.56 -1.16 22.14
N LEU A 414 -4.52 -2.43 22.53
CA LEU A 414 -5.61 -3.37 22.32
C LEU A 414 -6.67 -3.11 23.40
N LYS A 415 -7.95 -3.15 23.01
CA LYS A 415 -9.07 -3.16 23.96
C LYS A 415 -9.16 -4.53 24.65
N SER A 416 -8.30 -4.74 25.65
CA SER A 416 -8.24 -5.97 26.46
C SER A 416 -7.96 -5.65 27.93
N GLU A 417 -8.20 -6.62 28.82
CA GLU A 417 -7.89 -6.48 30.26
C GLU A 417 -6.39 -6.26 30.51
N ASN A 418 -5.53 -6.83 29.66
CA ASN A 418 -4.09 -6.63 29.70
C ASN A 418 -3.55 -6.43 28.27
N PRO A 419 -3.29 -5.18 27.84
CA PRO A 419 -2.83 -4.89 26.48
C PRO A 419 -1.41 -5.39 26.18
N LEU A 420 -0.63 -5.78 27.21
CA LEU A 420 0.70 -6.37 27.03
C LEU A 420 0.64 -7.81 26.49
N ILE A 421 -0.49 -8.50 26.68
CA ILE A 421 -0.73 -9.84 26.18
C ILE A 421 -1.52 -9.71 24.89
N GLU A 422 -0.87 -9.98 23.75
CA GLU A 422 -1.55 -9.98 22.45
C GLU A 422 -2.38 -11.27 22.30
N PRO A 423 -3.71 -11.18 22.14
CA PRO A 423 -4.55 -12.36 21.94
C PRO A 423 -4.23 -13.07 20.62
N ASP A 424 -4.58 -14.35 20.52
CA ASP A 424 -4.29 -15.13 19.33
C ASP A 424 -5.13 -14.64 18.14
N PHE A 425 -4.43 -14.14 17.13
CA PHE A 425 -5.07 -13.54 15.96
C PHE A 425 -5.90 -14.55 15.15
N GLN A 426 -5.54 -15.83 15.14
CA GLN A 426 -6.25 -16.84 14.35
C GLN A 426 -7.62 -17.16 14.93
N SER A 427 -7.70 -17.30 16.26
CA SER A 427 -8.92 -17.65 16.98
C SER A 427 -9.80 -16.45 17.30
N GLU A 428 -9.21 -15.32 17.70
CA GLU A 428 -9.96 -14.15 18.19
C GLU A 428 -10.09 -13.02 17.14
N GLY A 429 -9.26 -13.05 16.10
CA GLY A 429 -9.25 -12.03 15.05
C GLY A 429 -8.65 -10.70 15.53
N LEU A 430 -9.09 -9.60 14.91
CA LEU A 430 -8.65 -8.24 15.27
C LEU A 430 -9.41 -7.74 16.49
N ILE A 431 -8.66 -7.47 17.56
CA ILE A 431 -9.17 -6.80 18.75
C ILE A 431 -9.32 -5.30 18.45
N PRO A 432 -10.43 -4.66 18.88
CA PRO A 432 -10.62 -3.22 18.72
C PRO A 432 -9.50 -2.40 19.37
N VAL A 433 -9.35 -1.17 18.90
CA VAL A 433 -8.41 -0.19 19.45
C VAL A 433 -8.93 0.32 20.81
N SER A 434 -7.99 0.55 21.73
CA SER A 434 -8.19 1.41 22.89
C SER A 434 -7.17 2.54 22.86
N MET A 435 -7.63 3.79 22.86
CA MET A 435 -6.76 4.97 22.88
C MET A 435 -6.72 5.58 24.28
N SER A 436 -5.53 5.71 24.83
CA SER A 436 -5.29 6.49 26.05
C SER A 436 -5.28 8.00 25.75
N ASP A 437 -5.39 8.82 26.80
CA ASP A 437 -5.26 10.29 26.69
C ASP A 437 -3.91 10.71 26.09
N LYS A 438 -2.85 9.94 26.37
CA LYS A 438 -1.53 10.13 25.78
C LYS A 438 -1.55 9.89 24.27
N ALA A 439 -2.19 8.81 23.83
CA ALA A 439 -2.32 8.48 22.41
C ALA A 439 -3.13 9.55 21.65
N ILE A 440 -4.28 9.96 22.21
CA ILE A 440 -5.12 11.03 21.64
C ILE A 440 -4.32 12.33 21.57
N GLY A 441 -3.59 12.69 22.63
CA GLY A 441 -2.74 13.88 22.66
C GLY A 441 -1.65 13.87 21.58
N GLN A 442 -1.00 12.73 21.33
CA GLN A 442 -0.01 12.57 20.27
C GLN A 442 -0.62 12.70 18.88
N ILE A 443 -1.73 12.00 18.62
CA ILE A 443 -2.45 12.07 17.34
C ILE A 443 -2.91 13.50 17.07
N MET A 444 -3.49 14.17 18.07
CA MET A 444 -3.95 15.55 17.92
C MET A 444 -2.79 16.52 17.70
N ALA A 445 -1.68 16.40 18.45
CA ALA A 445 -0.50 17.23 18.23
C ALA A 445 0.05 17.12 16.80
N PHE A 446 0.05 15.90 16.25
CA PHE A 446 0.38 15.62 14.86
C PHE A 446 -0.60 16.26 13.87
N VAL A 447 -1.90 16.00 14.03
CA VAL A 447 -2.95 16.52 13.14
C VAL A 447 -2.95 18.05 13.11
N VAL A 448 -2.93 18.72 14.27
CA VAL A 448 -2.99 20.19 14.33
C VAL A 448 -1.71 20.82 13.77
N SER A 449 -0.55 20.18 13.97
CA SER A 449 0.70 20.66 13.38
C SER A 449 0.68 20.55 11.85
N LEU A 450 0.11 19.49 11.29
CA LEU A 450 -0.13 19.39 9.84
C LEU A 450 -1.05 20.50 9.31
N LEU A 451 -1.99 20.97 10.14
CA LEU A 451 -2.87 22.11 9.84
C LEU A 451 -2.21 23.47 10.10
N GLY A 452 -0.91 23.51 10.44
CA GLY A 452 -0.16 24.74 10.70
C GLY A 452 -0.39 25.34 12.10
N GLN A 453 -0.98 24.58 13.03
CA GLN A 453 -1.16 24.98 14.42
C GLN A 453 -0.16 24.23 15.30
N TYR A 454 0.78 24.96 15.90
CA TYR A 454 1.90 24.33 16.62
C TYR A 454 1.67 24.32 18.14
N PRO A 455 1.57 23.14 18.78
CA PRO A 455 1.36 23.04 20.22
C PRO A 455 2.60 23.53 20.98
N GLU A 456 2.41 24.02 22.21
CA GLU A 456 3.51 24.40 23.09
C GLU A 456 4.11 23.14 23.75
N LEU A 457 5.33 22.79 23.37
CA LEU A 457 6.01 21.57 23.82
C LEU A 457 7.13 21.91 24.80
N LYS A 458 7.21 21.13 25.88
CA LYS A 458 8.06 21.47 27.04
C LYS A 458 9.48 20.92 26.97
N SER A 459 9.80 20.05 26.01
CA SER A 459 11.14 19.43 25.94
C SER A 459 11.62 19.23 24.50
N PRO A 460 12.95 19.30 24.26
CA PRO A 460 13.52 19.09 22.93
C PRO A 460 13.21 17.71 22.35
N ALA A 461 13.10 16.69 23.21
CA ALA A 461 12.80 15.33 22.80
C ALA A 461 11.41 15.22 22.16
N VAL A 462 10.39 15.86 22.75
CA VAL A 462 9.01 15.83 22.22
C VAL A 462 8.90 16.68 20.95
N VAL A 463 9.59 17.82 20.88
CA VAL A 463 9.68 18.62 19.65
C VAL A 463 10.35 17.80 18.53
N SER A 464 11.44 17.10 18.84
CA SER A 464 12.18 16.25 17.90
C SER A 464 11.32 15.11 17.38
N GLU A 465 10.59 14.41 18.27
CA GLU A 465 9.71 13.31 17.89
C GLU A 465 8.62 13.80 16.93
N LEU A 466 7.86 14.83 17.29
CA LEU A 466 6.79 15.36 16.46
C LEU A 466 7.32 15.93 15.11
N ALA A 467 8.41 16.69 15.13
CA ALA A 467 8.98 17.24 13.90
C ALA A 467 9.51 16.14 12.96
N LYS A 468 10.02 15.01 13.49
CA LYS A 468 10.39 13.84 12.68
C LYS A 468 9.16 13.17 12.09
N GLU A 469 8.12 12.96 12.88
CA GLU A 469 6.86 12.38 12.39
C GLU A 469 6.30 13.22 11.23
N LEU A 470 6.27 14.56 11.37
CA LEU A 470 5.83 15.49 10.32
C LEU A 470 6.69 15.40 9.06
N LEU A 471 8.03 15.37 9.20
CA LEU A 471 8.93 15.21 8.05
C LEU A 471 8.75 13.86 7.35
N GLU A 472 8.61 12.77 8.12
CA GLU A 472 8.43 11.41 7.60
C GLU A 472 7.15 11.27 6.78
N VAL A 473 6.11 12.08 7.05
CA VAL A 473 4.87 12.14 6.27
C VAL A 473 4.88 13.20 5.17
N GLY A 474 6.01 13.88 4.93
CA GLY A 474 6.13 14.90 3.89
C GLY A 474 5.44 16.22 4.25
N GLY A 475 5.47 16.57 5.54
CA GLY A 475 5.09 17.87 6.10
C GLY A 475 6.31 18.67 6.55
N ALA A 476 7.31 18.81 5.68
CA ALA A 476 8.56 19.50 5.99
C ALA A 476 8.35 20.98 6.35
N GLU A 477 7.43 21.68 5.67
CA GLU A 477 7.05 23.06 6.00
C GLU A 477 6.47 23.15 7.41
N GLN A 478 5.60 22.20 7.77
CA GLN A 478 4.95 22.15 9.07
C GLN A 478 5.95 21.79 10.18
N ALA A 479 6.89 20.90 9.90
CA ALA A 479 8.00 20.59 10.81
C ALA A 479 8.88 21.84 11.05
N ILE A 480 9.19 22.62 10.00
CA ILE A 480 9.92 23.90 10.15
C ILE A 480 9.13 24.88 11.01
N GLY A 481 7.83 25.06 10.77
CA GLY A 481 7.01 25.96 11.57
C GLY A 481 6.94 25.56 13.05
N LEU A 482 6.86 24.25 13.33
CA LEU A 482 6.96 23.73 14.69
C LEU A 482 8.32 24.04 15.34
N LEU A 483 9.42 23.87 14.60
CA LEU A 483 10.77 24.16 15.09
C LEU A 483 10.97 25.67 15.31
N ASP A 484 10.38 26.52 14.47
CA ASP A 484 10.43 27.97 14.59
C ASP A 484 9.61 28.49 15.78
N LYS A 485 8.45 27.87 16.04
CA LYS A 485 7.68 28.10 17.26
C LYS A 485 8.52 27.83 18.52
N HIS A 486 9.45 26.88 18.45
CA HIS A 486 10.35 26.49 19.55
C HIS A 486 11.81 26.95 19.32
N LYS A 487 12.02 28.07 18.62
CA LYS A 487 13.36 28.54 18.17
C LYS A 487 14.43 28.58 19.26
N ASP A 488 14.08 28.97 20.49
CA ASP A 488 15.04 29.11 21.58
C ASP A 488 15.59 27.75 22.02
N MET A 489 14.72 26.74 22.00
CA MET A 489 15.06 25.34 22.26
C MET A 489 15.81 24.72 21.07
N ALA A 490 15.37 25.03 19.85
CA ALA A 490 15.98 24.53 18.62
C ALA A 490 17.42 25.03 18.45
N ALA A 491 17.68 26.33 18.69
CA ALA A 491 18.99 26.94 18.51
C ALA A 491 20.08 26.37 19.43
N GLN A 492 19.69 25.78 20.56
CA GLN A 492 20.60 25.20 21.56
C GLN A 492 20.71 23.67 21.45
N ASN A 493 19.96 23.05 20.52
CA ASN A 493 19.90 21.60 20.38
C ASN A 493 20.31 21.18 18.97
N ALA A 494 21.46 20.49 18.86
CA ALA A 494 22.01 20.07 17.58
C ALA A 494 21.08 19.14 16.80
N GLU A 495 20.30 18.29 17.48
CA GLU A 495 19.35 17.38 16.84
C GLU A 495 18.21 18.13 16.16
N LEU A 496 17.63 19.13 16.84
CA LEU A 496 16.58 19.99 16.27
C LEU A 496 17.09 20.81 15.09
N CYS A 497 18.31 21.34 15.15
CA CYS A 497 18.93 22.02 14.02
C CYS A 497 19.17 21.09 12.83
N LEU A 498 19.64 19.86 13.08
CA LEU A 498 19.83 18.85 12.01
C LEU A 498 18.49 18.47 11.37
N LEU A 499 17.44 18.32 12.17
CA LEU A 499 16.10 18.02 11.68
C LEU A 499 15.56 19.17 10.82
N LYS A 500 15.80 20.42 11.23
CA LYS A 500 15.48 21.59 10.41
C LYS A 500 16.23 21.57 9.07
N ALA A 501 17.51 21.20 9.09
CA ALA A 501 18.29 21.03 7.86
C ALA A 501 17.72 19.92 6.97
N ASP A 502 17.28 18.80 7.54
CA ASP A 502 16.63 17.71 6.81
C ASP A 502 15.30 18.15 6.17
N CYS A 503 14.53 19.01 6.85
CA CYS A 503 13.32 19.62 6.28
C CYS A 503 13.63 20.53 5.09
N HIS A 504 14.60 21.44 5.21
CA HIS A 504 15.01 22.30 4.09
C HIS A 504 15.60 21.49 2.93
N LYS A 505 16.25 20.36 3.21
CA LYS A 505 16.71 19.43 2.16
C LYS A 505 15.54 18.78 1.42
N ASP A 506 14.48 18.37 2.11
CA ASP A 506 13.26 17.80 1.51
C ASP A 506 12.53 18.81 0.61
N LEU A 507 12.54 20.11 1.01
CA LEU A 507 11.98 21.23 0.24
C LEU A 507 12.89 21.77 -0.86
N ASP A 508 14.08 21.20 -1.04
CA ASP A 508 15.08 21.64 -2.00
C ASP A 508 15.62 23.08 -1.78
N GLU A 509 15.82 23.47 -0.52
CA GLU A 509 16.26 24.80 -0.09
C GLU A 509 17.70 24.80 0.47
N PRO A 510 18.74 24.63 -0.37
CA PRO A 510 20.10 24.34 0.10
C PRO A 510 20.74 25.49 0.90
N LYS A 511 20.33 26.76 0.68
CA LYS A 511 20.82 27.89 1.48
C LYS A 511 20.31 27.84 2.91
N SER A 512 19.04 27.51 3.09
CA SER A 512 18.41 27.36 4.40
C SER A 512 18.90 26.09 5.10
N GLU A 513 19.10 25.00 4.36
CA GLU A 513 19.79 23.79 4.84
C GLU A 513 21.17 24.15 5.40
N LEU A 514 21.98 24.90 4.67
CA LEU A 514 23.33 25.29 5.10
C LEU A 514 23.33 26.10 6.39
N VAL A 515 22.37 27.03 6.56
CA VAL A 515 22.22 27.82 7.79
C VAL A 515 21.86 26.92 8.97
N ALA A 516 20.90 25.99 8.79
CA ALA A 516 20.52 25.04 9.83
C ALA A 516 21.67 24.09 10.20
N LEU A 517 22.48 23.66 9.24
CA LEU A 517 23.68 22.87 9.48
C LEU A 517 24.76 23.63 10.26
N ASP A 518 24.98 24.91 9.96
CA ASP A 518 25.89 25.76 10.73
C ASP A 518 25.42 25.91 12.19
N MET A 519 24.11 26.11 12.41
CA MET A 519 23.53 26.13 13.75
C MET A 519 23.70 24.79 14.47
N ALA A 520 23.51 23.66 13.77
CA ALA A 520 23.73 22.33 14.34
C ALA A 520 25.19 22.13 14.78
N HIS A 521 26.15 22.59 13.97
CA HIS A 521 27.57 22.50 14.31
C HIS A 521 27.92 23.38 15.50
N LYS A 522 27.36 24.58 15.60
CA LYS A 522 27.55 25.46 16.77
C LYS A 522 26.99 24.86 18.06
N ALA A 523 25.85 24.17 17.97
CA ALA A 523 25.24 23.50 19.11
C ALA A 523 26.00 22.23 19.55
N ASP A 524 26.60 21.48 18.62
CA ASP A 524 27.47 20.34 18.91
C ASP A 524 28.67 20.27 17.96
N PRO A 525 29.80 20.93 18.30
CA PRO A 525 31.01 20.90 17.50
C PRO A 525 31.69 19.52 17.44
N THR A 526 31.33 18.59 18.33
CA THR A 526 31.98 17.28 18.44
C THR A 526 31.53 16.30 17.35
N ARG A 527 30.45 16.63 16.64
CA ARG A 527 29.87 15.80 15.57
C ARG A 527 30.47 16.12 14.20
N TRP A 528 31.55 15.43 13.86
CA TRP A 528 32.24 15.59 12.57
C TRP A 528 31.35 15.37 11.33
N GLN A 529 30.30 14.53 11.44
CA GLN A 529 29.36 14.29 10.32
C GLN A 529 28.64 15.56 9.89
N THR A 530 28.40 16.50 10.82
CA THR A 530 27.77 17.79 10.51
C THR A 530 28.67 18.62 9.59
N LEU A 531 29.99 18.65 9.84
CA LEU A 531 30.95 19.32 8.95
C LEU A 531 30.96 18.70 7.55
N VAL A 532 30.88 17.37 7.44
CA VAL A 532 30.79 16.70 6.14
C VAL A 532 29.50 17.08 5.39
N ARG A 533 28.36 17.13 6.08
CA ARG A 533 27.11 17.64 5.49
C ARG A 533 27.23 19.08 5.03
N ILE A 534 27.88 19.96 5.82
CA ILE A 534 28.15 21.35 5.46
C ILE A 534 28.98 21.42 4.17
N ILE A 535 30.04 20.61 4.03
CA ILE A 535 30.89 20.60 2.83
C ILE A 535 30.06 20.28 1.58
N TRP A 536 29.24 19.23 1.62
CA TRP A 536 28.38 18.85 0.49
C TRP A 536 27.32 19.90 0.18
N CYS A 537 26.64 20.42 1.19
CA CYS A 537 25.61 21.44 1.02
C CYS A 537 26.22 22.77 0.51
N ALA A 538 27.39 23.16 1.01
CA ALA A 538 28.13 24.34 0.56
C ALA A 538 28.61 24.19 -0.90
N ASN A 539 28.99 22.98 -1.32
CA ASN A 539 29.31 22.70 -2.72
C ASN A 539 28.10 22.88 -3.61
N ARG A 540 26.95 22.35 -3.19
CA ARG A 540 25.66 22.57 -3.85
C ARG A 540 25.27 24.04 -3.92
N CYS A 541 25.63 24.84 -2.91
CA CYS A 541 25.39 26.29 -2.87
C CYS A 541 26.45 27.15 -3.55
N GLU A 542 27.49 26.55 -4.16
CA GLU A 542 28.64 27.26 -4.73
C GLU A 542 29.33 28.22 -3.72
N ARG A 543 29.55 27.73 -2.50
CA ARG A 543 30.20 28.47 -1.39
C ARG A 543 31.60 27.91 -1.06
N PRO A 544 32.62 28.12 -1.91
CA PRO A 544 33.96 27.56 -1.72
C PRO A 544 34.63 27.98 -0.40
N GLN A 545 34.35 29.19 0.09
CA GLN A 545 34.84 29.69 1.36
C GLN A 545 34.32 28.88 2.57
N VAL A 546 33.06 28.41 2.50
CA VAL A 546 32.47 27.58 3.56
C VAL A 546 33.05 26.18 3.53
N ILE A 547 33.32 25.64 2.33
CA ILE A 547 34.01 24.36 2.15
C ILE A 547 35.40 24.42 2.78
N ARG A 548 36.20 25.44 2.46
CA ARG A 548 37.55 25.62 3.05
C ARG A 548 37.52 25.71 4.56
N TRP A 549 36.58 26.49 5.11
CA TRP A 549 36.40 26.59 6.55
C TRP A 549 36.05 25.23 7.18
N ALA A 550 35.07 24.52 6.63
CA ALA A 550 34.63 23.23 7.17
C ALA A 550 35.72 22.16 7.06
N LEU A 551 36.50 22.14 5.97
CA LEU A 551 37.67 21.28 5.83
C LEU A 551 38.77 21.61 6.82
N SER A 552 39.05 22.91 7.03
CA SER A 552 40.02 23.35 8.04
C SER A 552 39.60 22.89 9.44
N ARG A 553 38.32 23.05 9.80
CA ARG A 553 37.78 22.53 11.07
C ARG A 553 37.92 21.02 11.15
N LEU A 554 37.51 20.30 10.10
CA LEU A 554 37.61 18.84 10.06
C LEU A 554 39.06 18.37 10.21
N LYS A 555 40.03 19.07 9.61
CA LYS A 555 41.47 18.77 9.74
C LYS A 555 41.99 19.01 11.15
N THR A 556 41.60 20.12 11.77
CA THR A 556 42.04 20.49 13.13
C THR A 556 41.43 19.57 14.18
N ASP A 557 40.13 19.34 14.11
CA ASP A 557 39.38 18.68 15.18
C ASP A 557 39.26 17.16 14.95
N PHE A 558 39.35 16.70 13.69
CA PHE A 558 39.17 15.29 13.29
C PHE A 558 40.13 14.85 12.16
N PRO A 559 41.47 14.91 12.35
CA PRO A 559 42.45 14.75 11.27
C PRO A 559 42.30 13.44 10.49
N GLN A 560 42.03 12.32 11.15
CA GLN A 560 41.81 11.03 10.49
C GLN A 560 40.57 11.03 9.59
N ARG A 561 39.50 11.75 9.97
CA ARG A 561 38.27 11.86 9.19
C ARG A 561 38.46 12.80 8.00
N HIS A 562 39.22 13.88 8.19
CA HIS A 562 39.62 14.75 7.10
C HIS A 562 40.38 13.98 6.02
N ASP A 563 41.43 13.23 6.41
CA ASP A 563 42.28 12.53 5.44
C ASP A 563 41.48 11.48 4.65
N ALA A 564 40.62 10.72 5.34
CA ALA A 564 39.71 9.78 4.70
C ALA A 564 38.68 10.47 3.77
N PHE A 565 38.21 11.67 4.12
CA PHE A 565 37.27 12.40 3.27
C PHE A 565 37.96 12.91 2.00
N VAL A 566 39.14 13.52 2.11
CA VAL A 566 39.89 14.08 0.97
C VAL A 566 40.47 12.98 0.07
N SER A 567 40.83 11.82 0.60
CA SER A 567 41.30 10.70 -0.21
C SER A 567 40.22 10.15 -1.13
N ASN A 568 38.96 10.18 -0.69
CA ASN A 568 37.82 9.60 -1.41
C ASN A 568 37.12 10.58 -2.36
N HIS A 569 37.47 11.87 -2.32
CA HIS A 569 36.77 12.92 -3.08
C HIS A 569 37.75 13.90 -3.73
N GLU A 570 38.19 13.59 -4.96
CA GLU A 570 39.19 14.39 -5.67
C GLU A 570 38.76 15.84 -5.90
N TRP A 571 37.47 16.09 -6.17
CA TRP A 571 36.94 17.43 -6.42
C TRP A 571 37.25 18.42 -5.29
N VAL A 572 37.35 17.93 -4.06
CA VAL A 572 37.62 18.73 -2.86
C VAL A 572 38.98 19.40 -2.92
N ARG A 573 39.97 18.77 -3.59
CA ARG A 573 41.34 19.29 -3.74
C ARG A 573 41.42 20.52 -4.64
N TYR A 574 40.41 20.75 -5.46
CA TYR A 574 40.34 21.92 -6.36
C TYR A 574 39.60 23.10 -5.72
N VAL A 575 38.97 22.89 -4.55
CA VAL A 575 38.18 23.89 -3.82
C VAL A 575 38.84 24.27 -2.49
N ALA A 576 39.51 23.31 -1.83
CA ALA A 576 40.40 23.50 -0.68
C ALA A 576 41.55 24.44 -1.04
#